data_AF-A0A3M1CBC2-F1
#
_entry.id   AF-A0A3M1CBC2-F1
#
_cell.length_a   1.000
_cell.length_b   1.000
_cell.length_c   1.000
_cell.angle_alpha   90.00
_cell.angle_beta   90.00
_cell.angle_gamma   90.00
#
_symmetry.space_group_name_H-M   'P 1'
#
loop_
_entity.id
_entity.type
_entity.pdbx_description
1 polymer ?
#
loop_
_entity_poly.entity_id
_entity_poly.type
_entity_poly.pdbx_seq_one_letter_code
_entity_poly.pdbx_strand_id
1 'polypeptide(L)'
;MQNTITLLSCLLIIGLLNNCHSSTKPKISEEQFKQQATQMMGICRKVITERDPKRMYKGAWSIEKARVVSCRAIGEECLSYGQCLSKAIAFSKDHHISPEERAELFK
;
A
#
# COMPACT_ATOMS: atom_id res chain seq x y z
N MET A 1 34.50 3.61 -38.17
CA MET A 1 34.02 4.53 -37.11
C MET A 1 32.78 3.93 -36.43
N GLN A 2 32.92 2.77 -35.77
CA GLN A 2 31.76 2.02 -35.21
C GLN A 2 31.87 1.73 -33.72
N ASN A 3 33.02 1.97 -33.09
CA ASN A 3 33.27 1.61 -31.68
C ASN A 3 33.04 2.75 -30.68
N THR A 4 32.83 3.99 -31.15
CA THR A 4 32.60 5.16 -30.28
C THR A 4 31.14 5.30 -29.84
N ILE A 5 30.20 4.78 -30.62
CA ILE A 5 28.75 4.88 -30.33
C ILE A 5 28.37 3.97 -29.15
N THR A 6 28.99 2.79 -29.05
CA THR A 6 28.72 1.79 -28.00
C THR A 6 29.17 2.23 -26.61
N LEU A 7 30.27 2.99 -26.51
CA LEU A 7 30.78 3.52 -25.24
C LEU A 7 29.90 4.64 -24.67
N LEU A 8 29.35 5.51 -25.53
CA LEU A 8 28.42 6.56 -25.10
C LEU A 8 27.11 5.98 -24.55
N SER A 9 26.60 4.89 -25.14
CA SER A 9 25.39 4.23 -24.63
C SER A 9 25.58 3.59 -23.25
N CYS A 10 26.76 3.04 -22.94
CA CYS A 10 27.02 2.45 -21.63
C CYS A 10 27.13 3.50 -20.51
N LEU A 11 27.71 4.68 -20.80
CA LEU A 11 27.84 5.76 -19.80
C LEU A 11 26.49 6.41 -19.44
N LEU A 12 25.56 6.49 -20.39
CA LEU A 12 24.19 6.96 -20.15
C LEU A 12 23.39 6.03 -19.24
N ILE A 13 23.59 4.71 -19.35
CA ILE A 13 22.92 3.71 -18.49
C ILE A 13 23.48 3.78 -17.06
N ILE A 14 24.79 3.97 -16.89
CA ILE A 14 25.43 4.09 -15.56
C ILE A 14 25.02 5.39 -14.86
N GLY A 15 24.82 6.49 -15.60
CA GLY A 15 24.29 7.75 -15.07
C GLY A 15 22.85 7.66 -14.55
N LEU A 16 22.01 6.82 -15.18
CA LEU A 16 20.64 6.56 -14.72
C LEU A 16 20.59 5.63 -13.49
N LEU A 17 21.55 4.71 -13.36
CA LEU A 17 21.63 3.81 -12.21
C LEU A 17 22.17 4.50 -10.94
N ASN A 18 23.01 5.53 -11.08
CA ASN A 18 23.56 6.27 -9.94
C ASN A 18 22.57 7.23 -9.26
N ASN A 19 21.41 7.52 -9.87
CA ASN A 19 20.36 8.32 -9.24
C ASN A 19 19.38 7.48 -8.39
N CYS A 20 19.62 6.17 -8.24
CA CYS A 20 18.77 5.25 -7.48
C CYS A 20 19.15 5.08 -6.01
N HIS A 21 20.08 5.87 -5.45
CA HIS A 21 20.57 5.68 -4.08
C HIS A 21 20.54 6.93 -3.18
N SER A 22 19.57 7.84 -3.37
CA SER A 22 19.12 8.68 -2.27
C SER A 22 17.96 7.99 -1.54
N SER A 23 18.29 7.01 -0.69
CA SER A 23 17.38 6.53 0.35
C SER A 23 17.22 7.59 1.46
N THR A 24 16.93 8.83 1.07
CA THR A 24 16.31 9.78 1.98
C THR A 24 14.87 9.34 2.08
N LYS A 25 14.56 8.47 3.06
CA LYS A 25 13.18 8.27 3.51
C LYS A 25 12.54 9.66 3.54
N PRO A 26 11.40 9.88 2.85
CA PRO A 26 10.80 11.20 2.81
C PRO A 26 10.60 11.65 4.24
N LYS A 27 11.22 12.77 4.63
CA LYS A 27 10.99 13.41 5.92
C LYS A 27 9.59 14.00 5.87
N ILE A 28 8.59 13.16 6.13
CA ILE A 28 7.23 13.61 6.40
C ILE A 28 7.22 14.31 7.75
N SER A 29 6.46 15.39 7.87
CA SER A 29 6.25 16.02 9.18
C SER A 29 5.42 15.11 10.08
N GLU A 30 5.51 15.29 11.40
CA GLU A 30 4.67 14.58 12.37
C GLU A 30 3.18 14.79 12.07
N GLU A 31 2.80 15.98 11.62
CA GLU A 31 1.43 16.30 11.23
C GLU A 31 0.99 15.51 9.99
N GLN A 32 1.83 15.43 8.95
CA GLN A 32 1.55 14.62 7.77
C GLN A 32 1.43 13.13 8.12
N PHE A 33 2.27 12.64 9.03
CA PHE A 33 2.19 11.27 9.54
C PHE A 33 0.86 11.02 10.27
N LYS A 34 0.48 11.89 11.21
CA LYS A 34 -0.79 11.78 11.94
C LYS A 34 -2.00 11.78 11.01
N GLN A 35 -1.99 12.65 10.00
CA GLN A 35 -3.06 12.70 9.00
C GLN A 35 -3.15 11.40 8.20
N GLN A 36 -2.02 10.84 7.76
CA GLN A 36 -1.98 9.56 7.06
C GLN A 36 -2.44 8.41 7.94
N ALA A 37 -1.98 8.33 9.20
CA ALA A 37 -2.41 7.32 10.16
C ALA A 37 -3.93 7.37 10.40
N THR A 38 -4.47 8.58 10.58
CA THR A 38 -5.91 8.79 10.75
C THR A 38 -6.71 8.35 9.52
N GLN A 39 -6.21 8.67 8.33
CA GLN A 39 -6.83 8.23 7.08
C GLN A 39 -6.80 6.71 6.93
N MET A 40 -5.68 6.05 7.21
CA MET A 40 -5.53 4.59 7.16
C MET A 40 -6.51 3.90 8.11
N MET A 41 -6.57 4.34 9.37
CA MET A 41 -7.52 3.82 10.35
C MET A 41 -8.97 4.02 9.92
N GLY A 42 -9.30 5.20 9.39
CA GLY A 42 -10.64 5.52 8.91
C GLY A 42 -11.06 4.65 7.72
N ILE A 43 -10.15 4.38 6.79
CA ILE A 43 -10.37 3.48 5.66
C ILE A 43 -10.61 2.06 6.16
N CYS A 44 -9.70 1.54 6.99
CA CYS A 44 -9.83 0.18 7.55
C CYS A 44 -11.15 0.00 8.28
N ARG A 45 -11.53 0.94 9.14
CA ARG A 45 -12.81 0.91 9.85
C ARG A 45 -13.99 0.85 8.90
N LYS A 46 -14.00 1.66 7.84
CA LYS A 46 -15.09 1.65 6.82
C LYS A 46 -15.16 0.31 6.09
N VAL A 47 -14.02 -0.30 5.77
CA VAL A 47 -13.97 -1.59 5.09
C VAL A 47 -14.50 -2.70 6.00
N ILE A 48 -13.98 -2.86 7.22
CA ILE A 48 -14.34 -3.98 8.09
C ILE A 48 -15.77 -3.89 8.64
N THR A 49 -16.33 -2.68 8.70
CA THR A 49 -17.72 -2.46 9.15
C THR A 49 -18.75 -2.60 8.02
N GLU A 50 -18.31 -2.76 6.76
CA GLU A 50 -19.21 -3.05 5.65
C GLU A 50 -19.88 -4.41 5.85
N ARG A 51 -21.22 -4.42 5.84
CA ARG A 51 -22.00 -5.62 6.15
C ARG A 51 -22.03 -6.58 4.98
N ASP A 52 -22.12 -6.05 3.77
CA ASP A 52 -22.16 -6.83 2.53
C ASP A 52 -20.73 -7.28 2.14
N PRO A 53 -20.43 -8.60 2.17
CA PRO A 53 -19.13 -9.14 1.80
C PRO A 53 -18.69 -8.74 0.39
N LYS A 54 -19.62 -8.64 -0.57
CA LYS A 54 -19.29 -8.27 -1.94
C LYS A 54 -18.81 -6.82 -2.03
N ARG A 55 -19.46 -5.92 -1.28
CA ARG A 55 -19.04 -4.52 -1.17
C ARG A 55 -17.74 -4.38 -0.40
N MET A 56 -17.54 -5.17 0.65
CA MET A 56 -16.28 -5.22 1.40
C MET A 56 -15.12 -5.58 0.47
N TYR A 57 -15.25 -6.69 -0.26
CA TYR A 57 -14.23 -7.16 -1.20
C TYR A 57 -13.89 -6.10 -2.24
N LYS A 58 -14.93 -5.58 -2.92
CA LYS A 58 -14.74 -4.57 -3.97
C LYS A 58 -14.09 -3.30 -3.43
N GLY A 59 -14.51 -2.84 -2.25
CA GLY A 59 -13.95 -1.66 -1.60
C GLY A 59 -12.47 -1.87 -1.23
N ALA A 60 -12.18 -2.93 -0.47
CA ALA A 60 -10.83 -3.26 -0.03
C ALA A 60 -9.87 -3.44 -1.22
N TRP A 61 -10.28 -4.20 -2.24
CA TRP A 61 -9.49 -4.42 -3.45
C TRP A 61 -9.23 -3.12 -4.24
N SER A 62 -10.23 -2.26 -4.36
CA SER A 62 -10.07 -0.97 -5.07
C SER A 62 -9.08 -0.06 -4.34
N ILE A 63 -9.16 -0.02 -3.00
CA ILE A 63 -8.25 0.75 -2.17
C ILE A 63 -6.81 0.24 -2.30
N GLU A 64 -6.62 -1.08 -2.20
CA GLU A 64 -5.32 -1.75 -2.32
C GLU A 64 -4.68 -1.46 -3.70
N LYS A 65 -5.47 -1.54 -4.77
CA LYS A 65 -5.01 -1.27 -6.13
C LYS A 65 -4.70 0.20 -6.39
N ALA A 66 -5.53 1.10 -5.87
CA ALA A 66 -5.34 2.53 -6.06
C ALA A 66 -4.17 3.08 -5.23
N ARG A 67 -3.67 2.32 -4.24
CA ARG A 67 -2.66 2.80 -3.28
C ARG A 67 -3.04 4.17 -2.69
N VAL A 68 -4.31 4.30 -2.29
CA VAL A 68 -4.94 5.56 -1.85
C VAL A 68 -4.10 6.27 -0.79
N VAL A 69 -3.40 5.50 0.05
CA VAL A 69 -2.34 6.00 0.92
C VAL A 69 -1.00 5.47 0.40
N SER A 70 -0.08 6.39 0.06
CA SER A 70 1.29 6.05 -0.36
C SER A 70 2.10 5.54 0.83
N CYS A 71 1.84 4.29 1.18
CA CYS A 71 2.41 3.62 2.35
C CYS A 71 3.78 2.99 2.03
N ARG A 72 4.71 3.79 1.49
CA ARG A 72 6.10 3.36 1.26
C ARG A 72 6.93 3.72 2.49
N ALA A 73 7.14 2.73 3.36
CA ALA A 73 8.18 2.68 4.39
C ALA A 73 8.00 3.52 5.66
N ILE A 74 6.79 3.57 6.24
CA ILE A 74 6.53 4.33 7.48
C ILE A 74 5.77 3.47 8.50
N GLY A 75 6.48 2.89 9.48
CA GLY A 75 5.90 2.45 10.76
C GLY A 75 5.04 1.18 10.76
N GLU A 76 4.62 0.80 11.97
CA GLU A 76 3.75 -0.36 12.24
C GLU A 76 2.32 -0.12 11.74
N GLU A 77 1.87 1.13 11.67
CA GLU A 77 0.53 1.52 11.23
C GLU A 77 0.30 1.17 9.75
N CYS A 78 1.34 1.34 8.93
CA CYS A 78 1.31 0.98 7.53
C CYS A 78 1.16 -0.55 7.34
N LEU A 79 1.87 -1.31 8.17
CA LEU A 79 1.78 -2.76 8.17
C LEU A 79 0.37 -3.20 8.60
N SER A 80 -0.14 -2.65 9.69
CA SER A 80 -1.50 -2.92 10.20
C SER A 80 -2.57 -2.56 9.18
N TYR A 81 -2.41 -1.44 8.47
CA TYR A 81 -3.30 -1.05 7.38
C TYR A 81 -3.31 -2.08 6.24
N GLY A 82 -2.13 -2.49 5.77
CA GLY A 82 -2.02 -3.52 4.73
C GLY A 82 -2.58 -4.88 5.17
N GLN A 83 -2.35 -5.28 6.41
CA GLN A 83 -2.91 -6.51 6.98
C GLN A 83 -4.44 -6.46 7.05
N CYS A 84 -5.00 -5.33 7.49
CA CYS A 84 -6.45 -5.12 7.52
C CYS A 84 -7.07 -5.26 6.12
N LEU A 85 -6.51 -4.61 5.09
CA LEU A 85 -7.01 -4.74 3.72
C LEU A 85 -6.87 -6.17 3.20
N SER A 86 -5.73 -6.81 3.48
CA SER A 86 -5.46 -8.20 3.06
C SER A 86 -6.44 -9.18 3.69
N LYS A 87 -6.72 -9.07 5.00
CA LYS A 87 -7.74 -9.88 5.69
C LYS A 87 -9.12 -9.64 5.11
N ALA A 88 -9.52 -8.38 4.92
CA ALA A 88 -10.81 -8.04 4.34
C ALA A 88 -10.98 -8.64 2.94
N ILE A 89 -9.94 -8.56 2.09
CA ILE A 89 -9.94 -9.18 0.75
C ILE A 89 -10.04 -10.70 0.86
N ALA A 90 -9.22 -11.33 1.70
CA ALA A 90 -9.17 -12.79 1.84
C ALA A 90 -10.51 -13.36 2.31
N PHE A 91 -11.05 -12.83 3.41
CA PHE A 91 -12.28 -13.33 4.01
C PHE A 91 -13.52 -13.04 3.17
N SER A 92 -13.53 -11.98 2.35
CA SER A 92 -14.72 -11.60 1.57
C SER A 92 -14.67 -11.99 0.09
N LYS A 93 -13.59 -12.66 -0.35
CA LYS A 93 -13.33 -13.02 -1.74
C LYS A 93 -14.48 -13.80 -2.38
N ASP A 94 -15.03 -14.76 -1.64
CA ASP A 94 -16.11 -15.63 -2.12
C ASP A 94 -17.50 -15.05 -1.83
N HIS A 95 -17.56 -13.76 -1.47
CA HIS A 95 -18.78 -13.01 -1.13
C HIS A 95 -19.57 -13.60 0.05
N HIS A 96 -18.87 -14.34 0.90
CA HIS A 96 -19.34 -14.88 2.16
C HIS A 96 -18.26 -14.63 3.21
N ILE A 97 -18.64 -14.40 4.47
CA ILE A 97 -17.71 -14.24 5.60
C ILE A 97 -18.32 -14.97 6.78
N SER A 98 -17.58 -15.89 7.40
CA SER A 98 -18.01 -16.60 8.60
C SER A 98 -18.06 -15.67 9.82
N PRO A 99 -18.82 -16.01 10.88
CA PRO A 99 -18.79 -15.25 12.13
C PRO A 99 -17.39 -15.13 12.75
N GLU A 100 -16.57 -16.18 12.64
CA GLU A 100 -15.19 -16.23 13.15
C GLU A 100 -14.28 -15.29 12.36
N GLU A 101 -14.35 -15.35 11.02
CA GLU A 101 -13.62 -14.44 10.12
C GLU A 101 -14.03 -12.99 10.37
N ARG A 102 -15.33 -12.74 10.59
CA ARG A 102 -15.83 -11.40 10.92
C ARG A 102 -15.25 -10.90 12.23
N ALA A 103 -15.17 -11.75 13.26
CA ALA A 103 -14.57 -11.38 14.54
C ALA A 103 -13.07 -11.09 14.43
N GLU A 104 -12.37 -11.81 13.55
CA GLU A 104 -10.94 -11.61 13.32
C GLU A 104 -10.61 -10.28 12.63
N LEU A 105 -11.55 -9.69 11.87
CA LEU A 105 -11.38 -8.35 11.29
C LEU A 105 -11.26 -7.23 12.34
N PHE A 106 -11.65 -7.47 13.58
CA PHE A 106 -11.56 -6.51 14.69
C PHE A 106 -10.36 -6.75 15.61
N LYS A 107 -9.52 -7.73 15.29
CA LYS A 107 -8.26 -8.05 15.99
C LYS A 107 -7.07 -7.54 15.20
#